data_AF-A0A0W0ZGK9-F1
#
_entry.id   AF-A0A0W0ZGK9-F1
#
_cell.length_a   1.000
_cell.length_b   1.000
_cell.length_c   1.000
_cell.angle_alpha   90.00
_cell.angle_beta   90.00
_cell.angle_gamma   90.00
#
_symmetry.space_group_name_H-M   'P 1'
#
loop_
_entity.id
_entity.type
_entity.pdbx_description
1 polymer ?
#
loop_
_entity_poly.entity_id
_entity_poly.type
_entity_poly.pdbx_seq_one_letter_code
_entity_poly.pdbx_strand_id
1 'polypeptide(L)'
;MRLLPIFCILYVCTNSSVLAAKQHTYRDAVGLRHSLSKQELSIYIDQNKILKNIPYLQKTGIVDTNLSNTEAGFYATELAAQVSIPYVTKIIQKLYSSNVKADQIYIKSYLLATDSYGNNTPSFCYSFTFNRQLYQKINWKNFQANNIVKIVPDFKVSDMCKALAETSPLSI
;
A
#
# COMPACT_ATOMS: atom_id res chain seq x y z
N MET A 1 49.70 10.06 -43.28
CA MET A 1 50.09 9.15 -42.17
C MET A 1 50.52 10.02 -41.01
N ARG A 2 50.07 9.91 -39.76
CA ARG A 2 49.15 9.06 -38.98
C ARG A 2 48.82 9.91 -37.72
N LEU A 3 47.54 10.16 -37.47
CA LEU A 3 46.74 9.69 -36.32
C LEU A 3 47.04 10.36 -34.95
N LEU A 4 46.04 11.14 -34.50
CA LEU A 4 45.74 11.50 -33.10
C LEU A 4 45.44 10.25 -32.22
N PRO A 5 45.56 10.40 -30.90
CA PRO A 5 44.52 9.91 -29.98
C PRO A 5 44.14 11.01 -28.97
N ILE A 6 42.91 11.55 -28.98
CA ILE A 6 41.68 11.05 -28.34
C ILE A 6 41.84 10.87 -26.81
N PHE A 7 41.44 11.92 -26.08
CA PHE A 7 41.09 11.88 -24.65
C PHE A 7 39.79 11.07 -24.47
N CYS A 8 39.86 9.89 -23.86
CA CYS A 8 38.69 9.17 -23.35
C CYS A 8 38.56 9.37 -21.84
N ILE A 9 37.63 10.24 -21.46
CA ILE A 9 37.11 10.37 -20.10
C ILE A 9 36.25 9.12 -19.84
N LEU A 10 36.76 8.18 -19.06
CA LEU A 10 35.97 7.07 -18.53
C LEU A 10 35.11 7.58 -17.37
N TYR A 11 33.87 7.94 -17.71
CA TYR A 11 32.85 8.33 -16.76
C TYR A 11 32.27 7.08 -16.06
N VAL A 12 32.45 7.06 -14.76
CA VAL A 12 31.71 6.38 -13.69
C VAL A 12 30.42 5.66 -14.13
N CYS A 13 30.43 4.33 -14.06
CA CYS A 13 29.23 3.48 -14.16
C CYS A 13 29.31 2.28 -13.22
N THR A 14 29.26 2.50 -11.91
CA THR A 14 28.85 1.44 -10.95
C THR A 14 28.26 2.08 -9.71
N ASN A 15 26.92 2.14 -9.58
CA ASN A 15 26.20 2.21 -8.29
C ASN A 15 24.66 2.14 -8.41
N SER A 16 24.11 1.42 -9.39
CA SER A 16 22.65 1.29 -9.52
C SER A 16 22.06 0.08 -8.78
N SER A 17 22.87 -0.84 -8.27
CA SER A 17 22.40 -2.10 -7.67
C SER A 17 22.02 -2.00 -6.18
N VAL A 18 22.45 -0.97 -5.45
CA VAL A 18 22.18 -0.84 -3.99
C VAL A 18 20.80 -0.23 -3.70
N LEU A 19 20.20 0.50 -4.64
CA LEU A 19 18.92 1.16 -4.42
C LEU A 19 17.71 0.20 -4.48
N ALA A 20 17.80 -0.87 -5.27
CA ALA A 20 16.72 -1.84 -5.46
C ALA A 20 16.51 -2.74 -4.22
N ALA A 21 17.57 -3.11 -3.52
CA ALA A 21 17.50 -3.99 -2.34
C ALA A 21 16.88 -3.30 -1.10
N LYS A 22 17.05 -1.97 -0.95
CA LYS A 22 16.48 -1.21 0.18
C LYS A 22 14.96 -1.04 0.11
N GLN A 23 14.36 -1.13 -1.08
CA GLN A 23 12.91 -0.91 -1.23
C GLN A 23 12.09 -2.18 -0.93
N HIS A 24 12.71 -3.36 -1.04
CA HIS A 24 12.11 -4.64 -0.65
C HIS A 24 12.01 -4.81 0.87
N THR A 25 12.99 -4.32 1.62
CA THR A 25 13.07 -4.46 3.09
C THR A 25 12.06 -3.60 3.88
N TYR A 26 11.54 -2.52 3.30
CA TYR A 26 10.54 -1.65 3.97
C TYR A 26 9.12 -2.26 4.01
N ARG A 27 8.75 -3.01 2.95
CA ARG A 27 7.37 -3.45 2.70
C ARG A 27 6.98 -4.64 3.57
N ASP A 28 7.92 -5.56 3.79
CA ASP A 28 7.72 -6.70 4.69
C ASP A 28 7.75 -6.31 6.18
N ALA A 29 8.30 -5.12 6.50
CA ALA A 29 8.52 -4.68 7.88
C ALA A 29 7.23 -4.33 8.63
N VAL A 30 6.27 -3.67 7.97
CA VAL A 30 5.02 -3.21 8.60
C VAL A 30 3.82 -4.15 8.40
N GLY A 31 4.03 -5.32 7.81
CA GLY A 31 2.95 -6.31 7.62
C GLY A 31 2.08 -6.12 6.38
N LEU A 32 2.54 -5.37 5.37
CA LEU A 32 1.77 -5.11 4.15
C LEU A 32 2.51 -5.61 2.91
N ARG A 33 1.97 -6.67 2.31
CA ARG A 33 2.52 -7.27 1.08
C ARG A 33 1.53 -7.10 -0.07
N HIS A 34 2.03 -7.09 -1.29
CA HIS A 34 1.16 -7.11 -2.47
C HIS A 34 1.76 -7.91 -3.60
N SER A 35 0.89 -8.39 -4.48
CA SER A 35 1.23 -8.98 -5.77
C SER A 35 0.39 -8.33 -6.84
N LEU A 36 1.01 -7.98 -7.96
CA LEU A 36 0.32 -7.54 -9.17
C LEU A 36 0.44 -8.64 -10.22
N SER A 37 -0.69 -9.16 -10.68
CA SER A 37 -0.74 -10.12 -11.78
C SER A 37 -1.79 -9.68 -12.79
N LYS A 38 -1.37 -9.47 -14.04
CA LYS A 38 -2.20 -8.88 -15.10
C LYS A 38 -2.81 -7.53 -14.65
N GLN A 39 -4.10 -7.51 -14.35
CA GLN A 39 -4.86 -6.33 -13.93
C GLN A 39 -5.38 -6.48 -12.49
N GLU A 40 -4.91 -7.48 -11.73
CA GLU A 40 -5.32 -7.70 -10.34
C GLU A 40 -4.18 -7.37 -9.38
N LEU A 41 -4.44 -6.42 -8.47
CA LEU A 41 -3.58 -6.06 -7.36
C LEU A 41 -4.13 -6.69 -6.08
N SER A 42 -3.48 -7.75 -5.61
CA SER A 42 -3.82 -8.41 -4.33
C SER A 42 -2.96 -7.83 -3.21
N ILE A 43 -3.59 -7.44 -2.11
CA ILE A 43 -2.96 -6.86 -0.92
C ILE A 43 -3.14 -7.83 0.25
N TYR A 44 -2.08 -8.11 0.98
CA TYR A 44 -2.09 -9.01 2.13
C TYR A 44 -1.68 -8.25 3.38
N ILE A 45 -2.56 -8.26 4.37
CA ILE A 45 -2.50 -7.46 5.60
C ILE A 45 -2.24 -8.38 6.78
N ASP A 46 -1.00 -8.40 7.27
CA ASP A 46 -0.59 -9.14 8.46
C ASP A 46 -0.86 -8.29 9.70
N GLN A 47 -2.00 -8.58 10.35
CA GLN A 47 -2.47 -7.84 11.53
C GLN A 47 -1.44 -7.89 12.67
N ASN A 48 -0.85 -9.06 12.90
CA ASN A 48 0.13 -9.27 13.97
C ASN A 48 1.38 -8.42 13.75
N LYS A 49 1.85 -8.30 12.51
CA LYS A 49 2.96 -7.40 12.18
C LYS A 49 2.57 -5.93 12.30
N ILE A 50 1.37 -5.54 11.91
CA ILE A 50 0.90 -4.15 12.10
C ILE A 50 0.92 -3.77 13.58
N LEU A 51 0.33 -4.62 14.44
CA LEU A 51 0.31 -4.39 15.89
C LEU A 51 1.72 -4.29 16.49
N LYS A 52 2.64 -5.17 16.09
CA LYS A 52 4.05 -5.11 16.53
C LYS A 52 4.78 -3.84 16.09
N ASN A 53 4.29 -3.17 15.06
CA ASN A 53 4.90 -1.97 14.49
C ASN A 53 4.13 -0.68 14.79
N ILE A 54 3.16 -0.68 15.71
CA ILE A 54 2.40 0.54 16.09
C ILE A 54 3.32 1.72 16.43
N PRO A 55 4.39 1.59 17.25
CA PRO A 55 5.25 2.73 17.58
C PRO A 55 5.90 3.35 16.34
N TYR A 56 6.26 2.52 15.36
CA TYR A 56 6.79 2.98 14.09
C TYR A 56 5.72 3.70 13.27
N LEU A 57 4.52 3.12 13.16
CA LEU A 57 3.41 3.70 12.41
C LEU A 57 2.97 5.06 12.99
N GLN A 58 2.97 5.19 14.32
CA GLN A 58 2.74 6.44 15.04
C GLN A 58 3.80 7.50 14.72
N LYS A 59 5.09 7.13 14.75
CA LYS A 59 6.19 8.03 14.39
C LYS A 59 6.08 8.53 12.94
N THR A 60 5.50 7.74 12.04
CA THR A 60 5.27 8.13 10.64
C THR A 60 3.95 8.87 10.40
N GLY A 61 3.12 9.06 11.42
CA GLY A 61 1.80 9.69 11.32
C GLY A 61 0.76 8.88 10.57
N ILE A 62 0.95 7.56 10.44
CA ILE A 62 -0.03 6.64 9.84
C ILE A 62 -1.09 6.24 10.87
N VAL A 63 -0.71 6.16 12.14
CA VAL A 63 -1.57 5.82 13.28
C VAL A 63 -1.50 6.96 14.30
N ASP A 64 -2.58 7.20 15.04
CA ASP A 64 -2.64 8.20 16.10
C ASP A 64 -1.55 7.94 17.16
N THR A 65 -0.76 8.97 17.48
CA THR A 65 0.30 8.93 18.48
C THR A 65 -0.20 8.63 19.90
N ASN A 66 -1.48 8.84 20.16
CA ASN A 66 -2.12 8.60 21.46
C ASN A 66 -2.79 7.22 21.55
N LEU A 67 -2.85 6.46 20.46
CA LEU A 67 -3.44 5.12 20.46
C LEU A 67 -2.64 4.21 21.41
N SER A 68 -3.30 3.72 22.47
CA SER A 68 -2.68 2.79 23.40
C SER A 68 -2.54 1.40 22.79
N ASN A 69 -1.60 0.60 23.32
CA ASN A 69 -1.45 -0.80 22.90
C ASN A 69 -2.73 -1.63 23.17
N THR A 70 -3.47 -1.30 24.24
CA THR A 70 -4.73 -1.96 24.58
C THR A 70 -5.81 -1.67 23.54
N GLU A 71 -6.00 -0.40 23.19
CA GLU A 71 -6.96 0.00 22.15
C GLU A 71 -6.57 -0.58 20.80
N ALA A 72 -5.29 -0.53 20.45
CA ALA A 72 -4.83 -1.09 19.19
C ALA A 72 -5.04 -2.62 19.11
N GLY A 73 -4.88 -3.32 20.23
CA GLY A 73 -5.22 -4.76 20.32
C GLY A 73 -6.72 -5.02 20.18
N PHE A 74 -7.56 -4.19 20.82
CA PHE A 74 -9.01 -4.31 20.74
C PHE A 74 -9.55 -4.04 19.33
N TYR A 75 -9.01 -3.03 18.65
CA TYR A 75 -9.38 -2.63 17.29
C TYR A 75 -8.43 -3.18 16.22
N ALA A 76 -7.75 -4.30 16.47
CA ALA A 76 -6.65 -4.79 15.62
C ALA A 76 -7.04 -4.92 14.14
N THR A 77 -8.22 -5.48 13.87
CA THR A 77 -8.72 -5.69 12.51
C THR A 77 -9.03 -4.38 11.80
N GLU A 78 -9.72 -3.47 12.49
CA GLU A 78 -10.04 -2.15 11.97
C GLU A 78 -8.78 -1.34 11.70
N LEU A 79 -7.87 -1.29 12.66
CA LEU A 79 -6.59 -0.61 12.55
C LEU A 79 -5.79 -1.15 11.35
N ALA A 80 -5.69 -2.48 11.22
CA ALA A 80 -4.99 -3.11 10.11
C ALA A 80 -5.60 -2.76 8.75
N ALA A 81 -6.93 -2.76 8.67
CA ALA A 81 -7.66 -2.38 7.48
C ALA A 81 -7.40 -0.90 7.13
N GLN A 82 -7.49 0.02 8.09
CA GLN A 82 -7.25 1.46 7.90
C GLN A 82 -5.80 1.75 7.50
N VAL A 83 -4.81 1.14 8.18
CA VAL A 83 -3.38 1.29 7.88
C VAL A 83 -3.04 0.83 6.45
N SER A 84 -3.80 -0.12 5.91
CA SER A 84 -3.59 -0.59 4.54
C SER A 84 -3.99 0.44 3.46
N ILE A 85 -4.92 1.36 3.74
CA ILE A 85 -5.47 2.27 2.73
C ILE A 85 -4.40 3.24 2.18
N PRO A 86 -3.61 3.96 3.01
CA PRO A 86 -2.52 4.79 2.51
C PRO A 86 -1.48 4.01 1.68
N TYR A 87 -1.22 2.76 2.05
CA TYR A 87 -0.29 1.90 1.35
C TYR A 87 -0.81 1.52 -0.05
N VAL A 88 -2.07 1.10 -0.14
CA VAL A 88 -2.72 0.78 -1.42
C VAL A 88 -2.77 1.99 -2.33
N THR A 89 -3.15 3.16 -1.81
CA THR A 89 -3.19 4.40 -2.59
C THR A 89 -1.81 4.76 -3.17
N LYS A 90 -0.73 4.59 -2.39
CA LYS A 90 0.64 4.81 -2.89
C LYS A 90 1.04 3.82 -3.98
N ILE A 91 0.60 2.56 -3.89
CA ILE A 91 0.86 1.57 -4.94
C ILE A 91 0.13 1.96 -6.22
N ILE A 92 -1.16 2.30 -6.12
CA ILE A 92 -1.97 2.75 -7.25
C ILE A 92 -1.30 3.96 -7.93
N GLN A 93 -0.91 4.96 -7.16
CA GLN A 93 -0.22 6.14 -7.68
C GLN A 93 1.05 5.75 -8.44
N LYS A 94 1.89 4.88 -7.87
CA LYS A 94 3.13 4.40 -8.51
C LYS A 94 2.86 3.62 -9.79
N LEU A 95 1.85 2.75 -9.79
CA LEU A 95 1.49 1.93 -10.96
C LEU A 95 1.05 2.81 -12.13
N TYR A 96 0.16 3.76 -11.89
CA TYR A 96 -0.35 4.64 -12.94
C TYR A 96 0.66 5.70 -13.39
N SER A 97 1.56 6.16 -12.50
CA SER A 97 2.64 7.08 -12.88
C SER A 97 3.74 6.40 -13.71
N SER A 98 3.99 5.11 -13.49
CA SER A 98 5.07 4.37 -14.15
C SER A 98 4.63 3.58 -15.39
N ASN A 99 3.34 3.27 -15.52
CA ASN A 99 2.81 2.44 -16.60
C ASN A 99 1.68 3.17 -17.33
N VAL A 100 1.93 3.62 -18.56
CA VAL A 100 0.99 4.38 -19.39
C VAL A 100 -0.13 3.51 -19.97
N LYS A 101 0.00 2.17 -19.97
CA LYS A 101 -0.93 1.24 -20.65
C LYS A 101 -1.94 0.52 -19.74
N ALA A 102 -1.82 0.64 -18.42
CA ALA A 102 -2.80 0.05 -17.51
C ALA A 102 -4.05 0.93 -17.44
N ASP A 103 -5.13 0.56 -18.12
CA ASP A 103 -6.35 1.40 -18.14
C ASP A 103 -7.23 1.18 -16.92
N GLN A 104 -7.21 -0.04 -16.38
CA GLN A 104 -7.99 -0.46 -15.23
C GLN A 104 -7.24 -1.54 -14.45
N ILE A 105 -7.34 -1.48 -13.13
CA ILE A 105 -6.91 -2.54 -12.22
C ILE A 105 -8.04 -2.84 -11.24
N TYR A 106 -8.14 -4.11 -10.86
CA TYR A 106 -8.98 -4.57 -9.77
C TYR A 106 -8.13 -4.78 -8.53
N ILE A 107 -8.52 -4.17 -7.42
CA ILE A 107 -7.80 -4.25 -6.16
C ILE A 107 -8.59 -5.17 -5.23
N LYS A 108 -7.91 -6.11 -4.59
CA LYS A 108 -8.45 -6.93 -3.50
C LYS A 108 -7.49 -6.89 -2.32
N SER A 109 -8.01 -6.79 -1.12
CA SER A 109 -7.24 -6.93 0.11
C SER A 109 -7.71 -8.12 0.94
N TYR A 110 -6.76 -8.70 1.64
CA TYR A 110 -6.94 -9.86 2.49
C TYR A 110 -6.27 -9.62 3.83
N LEU A 111 -7.00 -9.85 4.91
CA LEU A 111 -6.43 -10.00 6.24
C LEU A 111 -5.82 -11.39 6.35
N LEU A 112 -4.59 -11.46 6.83
CA LEU A 112 -3.96 -12.73 7.16
C LEU A 112 -4.28 -13.05 8.61
N ALA A 113 -4.98 -14.18 8.81
CA ALA A 113 -5.10 -14.81 10.11
C ALA A 113 -4.13 -15.98 10.16
N THR A 114 -3.33 -16.06 11.22
CA THR A 114 -2.45 -17.20 11.47
C THR A 114 -3.28 -18.28 12.17
N ASP A 115 -3.38 -19.47 11.56
CA ASP A 115 -4.03 -20.62 12.18
C ASP A 115 -3.19 -21.18 13.35
N SER A 116 -3.72 -22.16 14.08
CA SER A 116 -3.03 -22.82 15.19
C SER A 116 -1.76 -23.58 14.79
N TYR A 117 -1.53 -23.77 13.49
CA TYR A 117 -0.36 -24.43 12.93
C TYR A 117 0.67 -23.44 12.35
N GLY A 118 0.42 -22.13 12.45
CA GLY A 118 1.31 -21.10 11.94
C GLY A 118 1.10 -20.73 10.47
N ASN A 119 0.08 -21.29 9.79
CA ASN A 119 -0.21 -20.95 8.41
C ASN A 119 -1.06 -19.68 8.33
N ASN A 120 -0.75 -18.81 7.37
CA ASN A 120 -1.54 -17.63 7.12
C ASN A 120 -2.67 -17.93 6.14
N THR A 121 -3.91 -17.85 6.60
CA THR A 121 -5.10 -17.98 5.76
C THR A 121 -5.62 -16.59 5.38
N PRO A 122 -5.71 -16.26 4.07
CA PRO A 122 -6.23 -14.97 3.62
C PRO A 122 -7.75 -14.92 3.74
N SER A 123 -8.25 -13.92 4.49
CA SER A 123 -9.67 -13.60 4.62
C SER A 123 -9.96 -12.28 3.90
N PHE A 124 -10.97 -12.26 3.03
CA PHE A 124 -11.31 -11.06 2.26
C PHE A 124 -11.64 -9.86 3.16
N CYS A 125 -11.12 -8.68 2.82
CA CYS A 125 -11.32 -7.44 3.58
C CYS A 125 -12.02 -6.36 2.75
N TYR A 126 -11.43 -5.92 1.63
CA TYR A 126 -12.09 -4.99 0.72
C TYR A 126 -11.66 -5.18 -0.74
N SER A 127 -12.46 -4.65 -1.66
CA SER A 127 -12.10 -4.57 -3.07
C SER A 127 -12.70 -3.36 -3.75
N PHE A 128 -12.07 -2.91 -4.82
CA PHE A 128 -12.61 -1.87 -5.71
C PHE A 128 -11.88 -1.90 -7.05
N THR A 129 -12.48 -1.27 -8.04
CA THR A 129 -11.87 -1.04 -9.35
C THR A 129 -11.29 0.36 -9.40
N PHE A 130 -10.07 0.49 -9.91
CA PHE A 130 -9.43 1.79 -10.12
C PHE A 130 -8.97 1.91 -11.56
N ASN A 131 -9.27 3.04 -12.20
CA ASN A 131 -9.02 3.26 -13.63
C ASN A 131 -8.26 4.56 -13.90
N ARG A 132 -7.77 4.69 -15.14
CA ARG A 132 -7.00 5.85 -15.61
C ARG A 132 -7.77 7.16 -15.51
N GLN A 133 -9.08 7.14 -15.78
CA GLN A 133 -9.91 8.34 -15.73
C GLN A 133 -9.99 8.90 -14.31
N LEU A 134 -10.15 8.04 -13.31
CA LEU A 134 -10.12 8.45 -11.91
C LEU A 134 -8.72 8.95 -11.50
N TYR A 135 -7.66 8.27 -11.93
CA TYR A 135 -6.28 8.69 -11.69
C TYR A 135 -6.01 10.13 -12.15
N GLN A 136 -6.48 10.50 -13.34
CA GLN A 136 -6.25 11.83 -13.93
C GLN A 136 -7.04 12.95 -13.24
N LYS A 137 -8.13 12.62 -12.54
CA LYS A 137 -8.95 13.61 -11.80
C LYS A 137 -8.39 13.95 -10.42
N ILE A 138 -7.55 13.08 -9.85
CA ILE A 138 -7.01 13.25 -8.51
C ILE A 138 -5.85 14.25 -8.51
N ASN A 139 -5.93 15.28 -7.65
CA ASN A 139 -4.78 16.13 -7.35
C ASN A 139 -3.83 15.40 -6.38
N TRP A 140 -2.97 14.54 -6.92
CA TRP A 140 -2.07 13.68 -6.15
C TRP A 140 -1.13 14.42 -5.18
N LYS A 141 -0.84 15.70 -5.42
CA LYS A 141 -0.01 16.52 -4.53
C LYS A 141 -0.74 16.85 -3.22
N ASN A 142 -2.06 17.03 -3.28
CA ASN A 142 -2.89 17.47 -2.16
C ASN A 142 -3.89 16.38 -1.70
N PHE A 143 -3.89 15.22 -2.36
CA PHE A 143 -4.85 14.16 -2.07
C PHE A 143 -4.49 13.43 -0.78
N GLN A 144 -5.45 13.39 0.16
CA GLN A 144 -5.33 12.57 1.36
C GLN A 144 -5.62 11.11 1.00
N ALA A 145 -4.66 10.22 1.25
CA ALA A 145 -4.70 8.86 0.76
C ALA A 145 -5.93 8.05 1.22
N ASN A 146 -6.45 8.35 2.42
CA ASN A 146 -7.64 7.72 3.00
C ASN A 146 -8.92 8.05 2.22
N ASN A 147 -8.96 9.18 1.49
CA ASN A 147 -10.14 9.56 0.71
C ASN A 147 -10.35 8.66 -0.53
N ILE A 148 -9.44 7.72 -0.83
CA ILE A 148 -9.63 6.80 -1.94
C ILE A 148 -10.91 5.98 -1.80
N VAL A 149 -11.28 5.60 -0.57
CA VAL A 149 -12.49 4.81 -0.28
C VAL A 149 -13.78 5.57 -0.65
N LYS A 150 -13.72 6.91 -0.68
CA LYS A 150 -14.87 7.78 -0.95
C LYS A 150 -15.08 8.06 -2.45
N ILE A 151 -14.03 7.90 -3.25
CA ILE A 151 -14.04 8.28 -4.67
C ILE A 151 -14.14 7.07 -5.60
N VAL A 152 -13.93 5.86 -5.08
CA VAL A 152 -14.06 4.63 -5.86
C VAL A 152 -15.51 4.11 -5.76
N PRO A 153 -16.24 4.02 -6.88
CA PRO A 153 -17.70 3.83 -6.85
C PRO A 153 -18.12 2.41 -6.46
N ASP A 154 -17.25 1.43 -6.64
CA ASP A 154 -17.53 0.01 -6.39
C ASP A 154 -16.77 -0.53 -5.18
N PHE A 155 -16.53 0.33 -4.17
CA PHE A 155 -15.90 -0.09 -2.92
C PHE A 155 -16.77 -1.12 -2.19
N LYS A 156 -16.26 -2.34 -2.06
CA LYS A 156 -16.87 -3.43 -1.32
C LYS A 156 -16.02 -3.76 -0.12
N VAL A 157 -16.66 -4.01 1.01
CA VAL A 157 -16.03 -4.43 2.26
C VAL A 157 -16.66 -5.73 2.75
N SER A 158 -15.88 -6.57 3.42
CA SER A 158 -16.41 -7.69 4.19
C SER A 158 -16.92 -7.22 5.55
N ASP A 159 -17.70 -8.06 6.23
CA ASP A 159 -18.17 -7.79 7.59
C ASP A 159 -17.01 -7.54 8.57
N MET A 160 -15.88 -8.23 8.37
CA MET A 160 -14.68 -8.06 9.20
C MET A 160 -14.04 -6.67 9.04
N CYS A 161 -14.24 -6.01 7.91
CA CYS A 161 -13.64 -4.71 7.58
C CYS A 161 -14.69 -3.61 7.40
N LYS A 162 -15.90 -3.81 7.96
CA LYS A 162 -17.05 -2.94 7.71
C LYS A 162 -16.83 -1.48 8.17
N ALA A 163 -16.01 -1.27 9.20
CA ALA A 163 -15.59 0.06 9.66
C ALA A 163 -14.95 0.93 8.55
N LEU A 164 -14.36 0.33 7.52
CA LEU A 164 -13.86 1.08 6.36
C LEU A 164 -14.96 1.74 5.52
N ALA A 165 -16.18 1.20 5.52
CA ALA A 165 -17.32 1.80 4.85
C ALA A 165 -17.99 2.87 5.73
N GLU A 166 -17.94 2.71 7.05
CA GLU A 166 -18.59 3.59 8.04
C GLU A 166 -17.80 4.87 8.33
N THR A 167 -16.52 4.91 7.98
CA THR A 167 -15.68 6.14 8.00
C THR A 167 -15.94 7.10 6.81
N SER A 168 -17.03 6.88 6.07
CA SER A 168 -17.60 7.81 5.09
C SER A 168 -18.32 8.96 5.83
N PRO A 169 -18.14 10.25 5.45
CA PRO A 169 -18.53 11.36 6.29
C PRO A 169 -20.02 11.65 6.15
N LEU A 170 -20.84 10.97 6.95
CA LEU A 170 -22.16 11.43 7.35
C LEU A 170 -22.43 11.10 8.82
N SER A 171 -21.44 11.27 9.72
CA SER A 171 -21.66 11.36 11.17
C SER A 171 -20.36 11.50 11.98
N ILE A 172 -19.66 12.62 11.85
CA ILE A 172 -19.00 13.37 12.94
C ILE A 172 -19.11 14.84 12.57
#